data_AF-A0A935A9J3-F1
#
_entry.id   AF-A0A935A9J3-F1
#
_cell.length_a   1.000
_cell.length_b   1.000
_cell.length_c   1.000
_cell.angle_alpha   90.00
_cell.angle_beta   90.00
_cell.angle_gamma   90.00
#
_symmetry.space_group_name_H-M   'P 1'
#
loop_
_entity.id
_entity.type
_entity.pdbx_description
1 polymer ?
#
loop_
_entity_poly.entity_id
_entity_poly.type
_entity_poly.pdbx_seq_one_letter_code
_entity_poly.pdbx_strand_id
1 'polypeptide(L)' 'MQWIRQRFQGRKALTEIERARMLIAAIDRGGIPLNPARVNAIARDLGLEVSRKAPVEETVERIRGCLARHREWEG' A
#
# COMPACT_ATOMS: atom_id res chain seq x y z
N MET A 1 34.53 -14.75 -8.29
CA MET A 1 33.18 -15.17 -8.75
C MET A 1 32.30 -13.94 -8.84
N GLN A 2 32.36 -13.33 -10.02
CA GLN A 2 31.60 -12.16 -10.39
C GLN A 2 30.23 -12.68 -10.88
N TRP A 3 29.16 -11.91 -10.64
CA TRP A 3 27.83 -11.95 -11.29
C TRP A 3 26.72 -12.59 -10.45
N ILE A 4 25.85 -11.74 -9.91
CA ILE A 4 24.45 -11.60 -10.35
C ILE A 4 24.01 -10.19 -9.95
N ARG A 5 24.19 -9.24 -10.87
CA ARG A 5 23.38 -8.01 -10.92
C ARG A 5 22.13 -8.38 -11.71
N GLN A 6 21.10 -8.89 -11.05
CA GLN A 6 19.83 -9.13 -11.72
C GLN A 6 18.95 -7.87 -11.65
N ARG A 7 19.09 -7.07 -12.70
CA ARG A 7 18.01 -6.34 -13.41
C ARG A 7 16.80 -5.91 -12.57
N PHE A 8 16.86 -4.69 -12.04
CA PHE A 8 15.66 -3.85 -11.94
C PHE A 8 15.61 -2.91 -13.16
N GLN A 9 15.53 -3.50 -14.36
CA GLN A 9 15.18 -2.75 -15.57
C GLN A 9 13.65 -2.57 -15.61
N GLY A 10 13.18 -1.34 -15.39
CA GLY A 10 12.07 -0.79 -16.18
C GLY A 10 10.63 -0.96 -15.69
N ARG A 11 10.34 -1.23 -14.42
CA ARG A 11 9.03 -0.86 -13.85
C ARG A 11 9.21 0.41 -13.07
N LYS A 12 8.58 1.51 -13.53
CA LYS A 12 8.42 2.71 -12.72
C LYS A 12 7.90 2.24 -11.37
N ALA A 13 8.68 2.42 -10.30
CA ALA A 13 8.27 1.99 -8.98
C ALA A 13 6.93 2.68 -8.70
N LEU A 14 5.87 1.90 -8.46
CA LEU A 14 4.56 2.46 -8.15
C LEU A 14 4.74 3.38 -6.95
N THR A 15 4.21 4.59 -7.07
CA THR A 15 4.17 5.51 -5.95
C THR A 15 3.41 4.86 -4.79
N GLU A 16 3.69 5.30 -3.58
CA GLU A 16 3.05 4.86 -2.35
C GLU A 16 1.51 4.95 -2.49
N ILE A 17 1.04 6.02 -3.12
CA ILE A 17 -0.37 6.29 -3.43
C ILE A 17 -0.93 5.27 -4.43
N GLU A 18 -0.21 4.96 -5.52
CA GLU A 18 -0.66 3.95 -6.49
C GLU A 18 -0.75 2.56 -5.85
N ARG A 19 0.24 2.18 -5.03
CA ARG A 19 0.25 0.90 -4.30
C ARG A 19 -0.95 0.80 -3.36
N ALA A 20 -1.25 1.86 -2.64
CA ALA A 20 -2.41 1.93 -1.76
C ALA A 20 -3.74 1.85 -2.52
N ARG A 21 -3.88 2.57 -3.65
CA ARG A 21 -5.08 2.49 -4.50
C ARG A 21 -5.31 1.08 -5.04
N MET A 22 -4.24 0.40 -5.49
CA MET A 22 -4.34 -0.99 -5.95
C MET A 22 -4.77 -1.95 -4.84
N LEU A 23 -4.25 -1.76 -3.62
CA LEU A 23 -4.64 -2.55 -2.46
C LEU A 23 -6.15 -2.39 -2.18
N ILE A 24 -6.62 -1.14 -2.06
CA ILE A 24 -8.03 -0.86 -1.77
C ILE A 24 -8.94 -1.38 -2.89
N ALA A 25 -8.59 -1.15 -4.15
CA ALA A 25 -9.38 -1.64 -5.28
C ALA A 25 -9.47 -3.18 -5.33
N ALA A 26 -8.41 -3.90 -4.92
CA ALA A 26 -8.44 -5.35 -4.82
C ALA A 26 -9.38 -5.81 -3.69
N ILE A 27 -9.36 -5.13 -2.54
CA ILE A 27 -10.23 -5.41 -1.39
C ILE A 27 -11.69 -5.15 -1.74
N ASP A 28 -11.98 -4.01 -2.37
CA ASP A 28 -13.35 -3.63 -2.74
C ASP A 28 -13.96 -4.58 -3.79
N ARG A 29 -13.12 -5.30 -4.55
CA ARG A 29 -13.55 -6.40 -5.44
C ARG A 29 -13.77 -7.73 -4.73
N GLY A 30 -13.68 -7.76 -3.40
CA GLY A 30 -13.80 -8.97 -2.57
C GLY A 30 -12.48 -9.72 -2.33
N GLY A 31 -11.34 -9.11 -2.66
CA GLY A 31 -10.02 -9.70 -2.39
C GLY A 31 -9.65 -9.60 -0.90
N ILE A 32 -9.14 -10.70 -0.32
CA ILE A 32 -8.71 -10.72 1.08
C ILE A 32 -7.18 -10.54 1.15
N PRO A 33 -6.66 -9.56 1.91
CA PRO A 33 -5.22 -9.40 2.07
C PRO A 33 -4.62 -10.59 2.83
N LEU A 34 -3.91 -11.46 2.11
CA LEU A 34 -3.27 -12.64 2.69
C LEU A 34 -2.07 -12.31 3.58
N ASN A 35 -1.58 -11.06 3.56
CA ASN A 35 -0.42 -10.64 4.34
C ASN A 35 -0.66 -9.30 5.05
N PRO A 36 -1.02 -9.33 6.35
CA PRO A 36 -1.16 -8.14 7.19
C PRO A 36 0.09 -7.25 7.23
N ALA A 37 1.29 -7.84 7.21
CA ALA A 37 2.53 -7.09 7.27
C ALA A 37 2.72 -6.22 6.00
N ARG A 38 2.27 -6.71 4.84
CA ARG A 38 2.29 -5.96 3.59
C ARG A 38 1.33 -4.78 3.61
N VAL A 39 0.14 -4.97 4.18
CA VAL A 39 -0.85 -3.88 4.38
C VAL A 39 -0.26 -2.80 5.30
N ASN A 40 0.35 -3.22 6.41
CA ASN A 40 1.00 -2.30 7.35
C ASN A 40 2.19 -1.55 6.73
N ALA A 41 2.95 -2.19 5.85
CA ALA A 41 4.05 -1.54 5.13
C ALA A 41 3.53 -0.44 4.20
N ILE A 42 2.47 -0.70 3.44
CA ILE A 42 1.83 0.30 2.57
C ILE A 42 1.30 1.48 3.40
N ALA A 43 0.68 1.22 4.56
CA ALA A 43 0.23 2.28 5.44
C ALA A 43 1.39 3.16 5.94
N ARG A 44 2.51 2.55 6.34
CA ARG A 44 3.70 3.29 6.79
C ARG A 44 4.35 4.09 5.66
N ASP A 45 4.40 3.52 4.46
CA ASP A 45 4.89 4.21 3.26
C ASP A 45 4.04 5.45 2.95
N LEU A 46 2.72 5.42 3.25
CA LEU A 46 1.83 6.58 3.17
C LEU A 46 1.99 7.60 4.32
N GLY A 47 2.89 7.35 5.26
CA GLY A 47 3.06 8.18 6.47
C GLY A 47 1.99 7.95 7.55
N LEU A 48 1.22 6.87 7.46
CA LEU A 48 0.26 6.49 8.50
C LEU A 48 0.96 5.71 9.62
N GLU A 49 0.73 6.13 10.87
CA GLU A 49 1.16 5.35 12.03
C GLU A 49 0.21 4.17 12.26
N VAL A 50 0.74 2.95 12.17
CA VAL A 50 -0.01 1.71 12.39
C VAL A 50 0.72 0.77 13.35
N SER A 51 -0.01 0.30 14.36
CA SER A 51 0.50 -0.71 15.31
C SER A 51 0.74 -2.03 14.58
N ARG A 52 1.78 -2.76 14.98
CA ARG A 52 2.03 -4.12 14.45
C ARG A 52 0.91 -5.11 14.81
N LYS A 53 0.12 -4.80 15.85
CA LYS A 53 -1.02 -5.60 16.32
C LYS A 53 -2.37 -5.05 15.83
N ALA A 54 -2.36 -3.97 15.03
CA ALA A 54 -3.60 -3.40 14.51
C ALA A 54 -4.33 -4.43 13.63
N PRO A 55 -5.66 -4.54 13.74
CA PRO A 55 -6.47 -5.30 12.81
C PRO A 55 -6.24 -4.81 11.37
N VAL A 56 -6.30 -5.75 10.41
CA VAL A 56 -6.12 -5.43 8.99
C VAL A 56 -7.23 -4.50 8.52
N GLU A 57 -8.49 -4.74 8.93
CA GLU A 57 -9.60 -3.86 8.54
C GLU A 57 -9.37 -2.42 9.01
N GLU A 58 -8.93 -2.22 10.26
CA GLU A 58 -8.62 -0.89 10.79
C GLU A 58 -7.55 -0.18 9.94
N THR A 59 -6.50 -0.92 9.56
CA THR A 59 -5.43 -0.38 8.71
C THR A 59 -5.93 -0.01 7.32
N VAL A 60 -6.80 -0.85 6.74
CA VAL A 60 -7.43 -0.60 5.44
C VAL A 60 -8.29 0.66 5.49
N GLU A 61 -9.07 0.86 6.55
CA GLU A 61 -9.88 2.06 6.72
C GLU A 61 -9.04 3.33 6.83
N ARG A 62 -7.91 3.28 7.56
CA ARG A 62 -6.96 4.40 7.62
C ARG A 62 -6.38 4.75 6.24
N ILE A 63 -6.05 3.73 5.44
CA ILE A 63 -5.58 3.91 4.06
C ILE A 63 -6.69 4.54 3.20
N ARG A 64 -7.94 4.07 3.31
CA ARG A 64 -9.09 4.67 2.59
C ARG A 64 -9.25 6.15 2.91
N GLY A 65 -9.19 6.51 4.20
CA GLY A 65 -9.27 7.92 4.63
C GLY A 65 -8.12 8.78 4.12
N CYS A 66 -6.89 8.25 4.07
CA CYS A 66 -5.74 8.92 3.48
C CYS A 66 -5.94 9.21 1.99
N LEU A 67 -6.38 8.20 1.23
CA LEU A 67 -6.64 8.34 -0.20
C LEU A 67 -7.81 9.28 -0.52
N ALA A 68 -8.85 9.28 0.33
CA ALA A 68 -9.97 10.20 0.21
C ALA A 68 -9.49 11.65 0.33
N ARG A 69 -8.71 11.96 1.38
CA ARG A 69 -8.09 13.29 1.53
C ARG A 69 -7.22 13.63 0.33
N HIS A 70 -6.33 12.73 -0.10
CA HIS A 70 -5.49 12.99 -1.27
C HIS A 70 -6.29 13.30 -2.54
N ARG A 71 -7.48 12.70 -2.73
CA ARG A 71 -8.35 13.02 -3.87
C ARG A 71 -8.88 14.45 -3.81
N GLU A 72 -9.17 14.97 -2.61
CA GLU A 72 -9.64 16.35 -2.41
C GLU A 72 -8.55 17.39 -2.69
N TRP A 73 -7.27 17.04 -2.53
CA TRP A 73 -6.13 17.92 -2.86
C TRP A 73 -5.74 17.94 -4.34
N GLU A 74 -6.17 16.94 -5.12
CA GLU A 74 -5.91 16.83 -6.57
C GLU A 74 -7.03 17.45 -7.43
N GLY A 75 -8.11 17.91 -6.79
CA GLY A 75 -9.32 18.44 -7.42
C GLY A 75 -9.33 19.95 -7.62
#